data_AF-A0A2E9GLT6-F1
#
_entry.id   AF-A0A2E9GLT6-F1
#
_cell.length_a   1.000
_cell.length_b   1.000
_cell.length_c   1.000
_cell.angle_alpha   90.00
_cell.angle_beta   90.00
_cell.angle_gamma   90.00
#
_symmetry.space_group_name_H-M   'P 1'
#
loop_
_entity.id
_entity.type
_entity.pdbx_description
1 polymer ?
#
loop_
_entity_poly.entity_id
_entity_poly.type
_entity_poly.pdbx_seq_one_letter_code
_entity_poly.pdbx_strand_id
1 'polypeptide(L)' 'MTQHEAFDWLHAVHGELYCNNRHPSGRDAWVAIVRMPPVGARGGKLIVALGESMLAATTAAAHQWLALRNECGPIH' A
#
# COMPACT_ATOMS: atom_id res chain seq x y z
N MET A 1 9.91 -4.32 8.38
CA MET A 1 9.30 -2.99 8.49
C MET A 1 8.67 -2.86 9.86
N THR A 2 8.98 -1.80 10.58
CA THR A 2 8.34 -1.41 11.85
C THR A 2 7.09 -0.57 11.59
N GLN A 3 6.31 -0.27 12.63
CA GLN A 3 5.11 0.56 12.51
C GLN A 3 5.41 1.99 12.04
N HIS A 4 6.51 2.58 12.52
CA HIS A 4 6.93 3.92 12.12
C HIS A 4 7.39 3.94 10.66
N GLU A 5 8.25 3.00 10.27
CA GLU A 5 8.70 2.83 8.88
C GLU A 5 7.53 2.61 7.91
N ALA A 6 6.50 1.88 8.33
CA ALA A 6 5.30 1.67 7.54
C ALA A 6 4.57 3.00 7.27
N PHE A 7 4.42 3.82 8.31
CA PHE A 7 3.75 5.11 8.20
C PHE A 7 4.54 6.09 7.32
N ASP A 8 5.84 6.17 7.54
CA ASP A 8 6.75 7.02 6.76
C ASP A 8 6.75 6.61 5.29
N TRP A 9 6.83 5.30 5.02
CA TRP A 9 6.77 4.78 3.66
C TRP A 9 5.43 5.14 2.98
N LEU A 10 4.31 4.93 3.67
CA LEU A 10 2.99 5.22 3.12
C LEU A 10 2.85 6.71 2.78
N HIS A 11 3.34 7.60 3.66
CA HIS A 11 3.35 9.04 3.41
C HIS A 11 4.23 9.42 2.23
N ALA A 12 5.42 8.82 2.11
CA ALA A 12 6.35 9.06 1.00
C ALA A 12 5.79 8.68 -0.37
N VAL A 13 4.90 7.68 -0.44
CA VAL A 13 4.23 7.26 -1.68
C VAL A 13 2.86 7.91 -1.88
N HIS A 14 2.49 8.89 -1.06
CA HIS A 14 1.16 9.52 -1.03
C HIS A 14 0.03 8.47 -0.95
N GLY A 15 0.26 7.41 -0.18
CA GLY A 15 -0.72 6.36 0.06
C GLY A 15 -1.76 6.76 1.09
N GLU A 16 -2.90 6.11 1.01
CA GLU A 16 -4.03 6.30 1.92
C GLU A 16 -4.26 5.02 2.72
N LEU A 17 -4.65 5.15 4.00
CA LEU A 17 -4.92 4.03 4.88
C LEU A 17 -6.32 4.16 5.47
N TYR A 18 -7.09 3.09 5.36
CA TYR A 18 -8.44 2.99 5.86
C TYR A 18 -8.53 1.84 6.85
N CYS A 19 -9.34 2.01 7.89
CA CYS A 19 -9.67 0.97 8.85
C CYS A 19 -11.18 0.80 8.91
N ASN A 20 -11.65 -0.46 8.88
CA ASN A 20 -13.02 -0.79 9.20
C ASN A 20 -13.10 -1.33 10.62
N ASN A 21 -13.45 -0.44 11.54
CA ASN A 21 -13.56 -0.72 12.98
C ASN A 21 -14.97 -1.19 13.36
N ARG A 22 -15.87 -1.39 12.38
CA ARG A 22 -17.30 -1.65 12.60
C ARG A 22 -17.72 -3.06 12.21
N HIS A 23 -16.77 -3.97 11.99
CA HIS A 23 -17.13 -5.34 11.64
C HIS A 23 -17.75 -6.06 12.85
N PRO A 24 -18.94 -6.69 12.73
CA PRO A 24 -19.63 -7.35 13.85
C PRO A 24 -18.83 -8.47 14.53
N SER A 25 -17.79 -8.98 13.87
CA SER A 25 -16.90 -10.01 14.42
C SER A 25 -15.80 -9.46 15.34
N GLY A 26 -15.74 -8.15 15.58
CA GLY A 26 -14.66 -7.51 16.37
C GLY A 26 -13.27 -7.60 15.73
N ARG A 27 -13.19 -7.93 14.43
CA ARG A 27 -11.92 -7.95 13.69
C ARG A 27 -11.78 -6.64 12.94
N ASP A 28 -10.68 -5.95 13.18
CA ASP A 28 -10.29 -4.80 12.39
C ASP A 28 -9.77 -5.27 11.03
N ALA A 29 -10.26 -4.63 9.97
CA ALA A 29 -9.71 -4.80 8.64
C ALA A 29 -9.07 -3.48 8.20
N TRP A 30 -7.80 -3.55 7.85
CA TRP A 30 -7.02 -2.42 7.36
C TRP A 30 -6.84 -2.53 5.85
N VAL A 31 -6.97 -1.40 5.17
CA VAL A 31 -6.81 -1.28 3.72
C VAL A 31 -5.82 -0.17 3.42
N ALA A 32 -4.71 -0.50 2.78
CA ALA A 32 -3.75 0.46 2.24
C ALA A 32 -3.99 0.64 0.73
N ILE A 33 -4.18 1.88 0.30
CA ILE A 33 -4.38 2.26 -1.10
C ILE A 33 -3.18 3.07 -1.55
N VAL A 34 -2.50 2.62 -2.61
CA VAL A 34 -1.31 3.30 -3.14
C VAL A 34 -1.43 3.45 -4.64
N ARG A 35 -1.21 4.68 -5.14
CA ARG A 35 -1.18 4.98 -6.57
C ARG A 35 0.26 4.96 -7.05
N MET A 36 0.54 4.12 -8.04
CA MET A 36 1.80 4.13 -8.76
C MET A 36 1.65 5.00 -10.02
N PRO A 37 2.52 6.01 -10.22
CA PRO A 37 2.48 6.82 -11.43
C PRO A 37 2.78 5.96 -12.68
N PRO A 38 2.35 6.42 -13.87
CA PRO A 38 2.70 5.76 -15.11
C PRO A 38 4.22 5.70 -15.29
N VAL A 39 4.71 4.62 -15.91
CA VAL A 39 6.14 4.42 -16.19
C VAL A 39 6.29 4.19 -17.70
N GLY A 40 6.85 5.18 -18.39
CA GLY A 40 6.94 5.19 -19.85
C GLY A 40 5.55 5.07 -20.51
N ALA A 41 5.39 4.09 -21.40
CA ALA A 41 4.11 3.85 -22.09
C ALA A 41 3.09 3.05 -21.26
N ARG A 42 3.46 2.60 -20.05
CA ARG A 42 2.55 1.84 -19.18
C ARG A 42 1.73 2.80 -18.33
N GLY A 43 0.42 2.61 -18.32
CA GLY A 43 -0.50 3.35 -17.46
C GLY A 43 -0.16 3.18 -15.97
N GLY A 44 -0.60 4.14 -15.16
CA GLY A 44 -0.47 4.05 -13.71
C GLY A 44 -1.21 2.84 -13.15
N LYS A 45 -0.74 2.33 -12.00
CA LYS A 45 -1.34 1.18 -11.32
C LYS A 45 -1.92 1.61 -9.97
N LEU A 46 -3.03 0.99 -9.57
CA LEU A 46 -3.62 1.16 -8.24
C LEU A 46 -3.38 -0.12 -7.43
N ILE A 47 -2.80 0.04 -6.24
CA ILE A 47 -2.58 -1.02 -5.28
C ILE A 47 -3.63 -0.89 -4.19
N VAL A 48 -4.32 -2.00 -3.89
CA VAL A 48 -5.26 -2.12 -2.77
C VAL A 48 -4.85 -3.33 -1.97
N ALA A 49 -4.25 -3.10 -0.80
CA ALA A 49 -3.71 -4.16 0.05
C ALA A 49 -4.50 -4.26 1.36
N LEU A 50 -4.86 -5.49 1.73
CA LEU A 50 -5.63 -5.80 2.93
C LEU A 50 -4.70 -6.34 4.03
N GLY A 51 -5.02 -6.06 5.29
CA GLY A 51 -4.33 -6.62 6.43
C GLY A 51 -5.18 -6.62 7.70
N GLU A 52 -4.86 -7.52 8.62
CA GLU A 52 -5.47 -7.58 9.97
C GLU A 52 -4.94 -6.49 10.90
N SER A 53 -3.91 -5.77 10.48
CA SER A 53 -3.35 -4.61 11.17
C SER A 53 -2.88 -3.58 10.15
N MET A 54 -2.71 -2.33 10.60
CA MET A 54 -2.08 -1.29 9.80
C MET A 54 -0.74 -1.75 9.22
N LEU A 55 0.12 -2.35 10.06
CA LEU A 55 1.43 -2.82 9.64
C LEU A 55 1.31 -3.89 8.54
N ALA A 56 0.39 -4.84 8.68
CA ALA A 56 0.18 -5.88 7.69
C ALA A 56 -0.30 -5.32 6.34
N ALA A 57 -1.29 -4.43 6.35
CA ALA A 57 -1.83 -3.83 5.13
C ALA A 57 -0.76 -2.99 4.40
N THR A 58 -0.02 -2.15 5.14
CA THR A 58 1.03 -1.31 4.58
C THR A 58 2.23 -2.12 4.09
N THR A 59 2.62 -3.18 4.79
CA THR A 59 3.69 -4.10 4.35
C THR A 59 3.31 -4.80 3.05
N ALA A 60 2.07 -5.28 2.95
CA ALA A 60 1.57 -5.89 1.73
C ALA A 60 1.57 -4.89 0.56
N ALA A 61 1.14 -3.65 0.79
CA ALA A 61 1.20 -2.60 -0.23
C ALA A 61 2.64 -2.31 -0.67
N ALA A 62 3.59 -2.23 0.27
CA ALA A 62 5.01 -1.97 -0.03
C ALA A 62 5.63 -3.08 -0.87
N HIS A 63 5.36 -4.34 -0.55
CA HIS A 63 5.83 -5.47 -1.35
C HIS A 63 5.25 -5.46 -2.77
N GLN A 64 3.95 -5.22 -2.91
CA GLN A 64 3.32 -5.11 -4.24
C GLN A 64 3.89 -3.92 -5.03
N TRP A 65 4.10 -2.78 -4.38
CA TRP A 65 4.67 -1.60 -5.04
C TRP A 65 6.12 -1.85 -5.50
N LEU A 66 6.95 -2.51 -4.69
CA LEU A 66 8.30 -2.89 -5.11
C LEU A 66 8.29 -3.88 -6.28
N ALA A 67 7.43 -4.90 -6.24
CA ALA A 67 7.29 -5.87 -7.33
C ALA A 67 6.88 -5.17 -8.64
N LEU A 68 5.90 -4.28 -8.58
CA LEU A 68 5.43 -3.51 -9.73
C LEU A 68 6.50 -2.56 -10.28
N ARG A 69 7.33 -1.95 -9.43
CA ARG A 69 8.48 -1.15 -9.90
C ARG A 69 9.51 -2.02 -10.62
N ASN A 70 9.82 -3.20 -10.11
CA ASN A 70 10.76 -4.12 -10.75
C ASN A 70 10.25 -4.61 -12.11
N GLU A 71 8.93 -4.78 -12.26
CA GLU A 71 8.31 -5.12 -13.54
C GLU A 71 8.32 -3.97 -14.56
N CYS A 72 8.18 -2.72 -14.10
CA CYS A 72 8.01 -1.53 -14.95
C CYS A 72 9.30 -0.78 -15.29
N GLY A 73 10.40 -1.04 -14.58
CA GLY A 73 11.64 -0.25 -14.69
C GLY A 73 11.60 1.04 -13.87
N PRO A 74 12.68 1.85 -13.87
CA PRO A 74 12.75 3.06 -13.06
C PRO A 74 11.67 4.08 -13.44
N ILE A 75 11.06 4.69 -12.43
CA ILE A 75 10.16 5.84 -12.59
C ILE A 75 11.05 7.08 -12.75
N HIS A 76 10.99 7.72 -13.91
CA HIS A 76 11.72 8.96 -14.22
C HIS A 76 10.89 10.20 -13.90
#